data_AF-A0A6A5S482-F1
#
_entry.id   AF-A0A6A5S482-F1
#
_cell.length_a   1.000
_cell.length_b   1.000
_cell.length_c   1.000
_cell.angle_alpha   90.00
_cell.angle_beta   90.00
_cell.angle_gamma   90.00
#
_symmetry.space_group_name_H-M   'P 1'
#
loop_
_entity.id
_entity.type
_entity.pdbx_description
1 polymer ?
#
loop_
_entity_poly.entity_id
_entity_poly.type
_entity_poly.pdbx_seq_one_letter_code
_entity_poly.pdbx_strand_id
1 'polypeptide(L)'
;MLRHVLKTQTARPPVAFQRQHSPPFSYPFQPLGPVAARTRQCQPSFARALSGQSGPPTPGNDAPNPIDDATENSREEQEEEGKREAKRAAWRSTGWKMFEAAATTGASIFILACVGIGYTKYYKWNVLEKMENAFREGDPVLELAATGKEIPRAGEPTRLDVTKGVDDDDDKDYDRWIPRDEQEKIDKIVWGETKGRYHLLLGEKGTGKTSMLIDAMDKINGEGCSMMEAHADLEVFRVRLGRCLDFEYHEDNIGSLFSIRGPRDAGAILDIERAFNKLEKVALRRRATVGKPLILIINSAHLIRDDEDGRDLLELIQQRAEQWAASNLATIIINSDKYWVFERLKQYATRMEVHQIKDLSKDRAMQALRNYRMKYYGEKTNETLLEEVYDKIGGRLTFLNRVAKSEDMVTKCDHICDMEKIWFLNNCAILGEEMDDDVMDQQKYASTAMVLALALTKRYSEMSTTYDEKEGHILPSIPLHRARYIMTRSDFIRKHHDLSIFSIDSRAVVRADSVPMQRAFNEICAEPGFEEFLDATLERISAIESLGRTKELTFKDLLEGGKYKITTRDKKGEVQGEVEMETVAGKKDDGDEKDDD
;
A
#
# COMPACT_ATOMS: atom_id res chain seq x y z
N MET A 1 -6.89 -61.76 -43.00
CA MET A 1 -7.93 -62.82 -43.05
C MET A 1 -7.67 -63.76 -41.88
N LEU A 2 -8.59 -64.16 -41.01
CA LEU A 2 -10.02 -63.91 -40.85
C LEU A 2 -10.37 -64.19 -39.38
N ARG A 3 -11.20 -63.30 -38.83
CA ARG A 3 -12.05 -63.40 -37.64
C ARG A 3 -12.54 -64.82 -37.30
N HIS A 4 -12.76 -65.06 -36.00
CA HIS A 4 -14.07 -65.54 -35.57
C HIS A 4 -14.56 -64.88 -34.28
N VAL A 5 -15.85 -64.55 -34.36
CA VAL A 5 -16.72 -63.82 -33.44
C VAL A 5 -17.51 -64.84 -32.62
N LEU A 6 -17.76 -64.54 -31.34
CA LEU A 6 -18.96 -65.00 -30.65
C LEU A 6 -19.54 -63.86 -29.80
N LYS A 7 -20.78 -63.49 -30.14
CA LYS A 7 -21.67 -62.55 -29.47
C LYS A 7 -22.38 -63.24 -28.30
N THR A 8 -22.69 -62.49 -27.25
CA THR A 8 -23.95 -62.62 -26.51
C THR A 8 -24.36 -61.25 -25.94
N GLN A 9 -25.59 -60.86 -26.25
CA GLN A 9 -26.37 -59.77 -25.62
C GLN A 9 -26.95 -60.34 -24.29
N THR A 10 -27.41 -59.60 -23.26
CA THR A 10 -28.32 -58.45 -23.18
C THR A 10 -28.37 -57.94 -21.72
N ALA A 11 -28.91 -56.72 -21.56
CA ALA A 11 -29.70 -56.20 -20.43
C ALA A 11 -29.09 -55.08 -19.56
N ARG A 12 -29.59 -53.86 -19.79
CA ARG A 12 -29.65 -52.75 -18.81
C ARG A 12 -30.84 -52.96 -17.87
N PRO A 13 -30.78 -52.45 -16.63
CA PRO A 13 -31.61 -51.28 -16.29
C PRO A 13 -30.84 -50.19 -15.50
N PRO A 14 -31.45 -49.01 -15.26
CA PRO A 14 -30.76 -47.78 -14.89
C PRO A 14 -30.82 -47.51 -13.38
N VAL A 15 -29.73 -47.00 -12.79
CA VAL A 15 -29.80 -46.29 -11.50
C VAL A 15 -28.83 -45.11 -11.53
N ALA A 16 -29.39 -43.95 -11.19
CA ALA A 16 -28.78 -42.63 -11.18
C ALA A 16 -27.58 -42.53 -10.24
N PHE A 17 -26.45 -42.04 -10.75
CA PHE A 17 -25.37 -41.53 -9.93
C PHE A 17 -25.61 -40.05 -9.66
N GLN A 18 -26.01 -39.78 -8.42
CA GLN A 18 -26.16 -38.45 -7.84
C GLN A 18 -24.74 -37.89 -7.60
N ARG A 19 -24.21 -37.11 -8.54
CA ARG A 19 -23.02 -36.29 -8.31
C ARG A 19 -23.43 -35.10 -7.43
N GLN A 20 -23.06 -35.13 -6.15
CA GLN A 20 -23.00 -33.92 -5.34
C GLN A 20 -21.79 -33.09 -5.79
N HIS A 21 -22.02 -32.21 -6.76
CA HIS A 21 -21.17 -31.04 -6.98
C HIS A 21 -21.66 -29.94 -6.04
N SER A 22 -20.87 -29.58 -5.05
CA SER A 22 -21.04 -28.32 -4.32
C SER A 22 -20.74 -27.15 -5.28
N PRO A 23 -21.63 -26.18 -5.47
CA PRO A 23 -21.35 -25.03 -6.30
C PRO A 23 -20.42 -24.02 -5.59
N PRO A 24 -19.59 -23.27 -6.33
CA PRO A 24 -18.87 -22.13 -5.77
C PRO A 24 -19.87 -21.03 -5.38
N PHE A 25 -19.61 -20.38 -4.24
CA PHE A 25 -20.35 -19.20 -3.77
C PHE A 25 -20.31 -18.09 -4.83
N SER A 26 -21.40 -17.93 -5.56
CA SER A 26 -21.68 -16.81 -6.44
C SER A 26 -22.58 -15.80 -5.71
N TYR A 27 -22.09 -14.57 -5.58
CA TYR A 27 -22.88 -13.44 -5.11
C TYR A 27 -24.04 -13.17 -6.09
N PRO A 28 -25.30 -13.01 -5.63
CA PRO A 28 -26.35 -12.54 -6.51
C PRO A 28 -26.19 -11.02 -6.72
N PHE A 29 -25.75 -10.63 -7.91
CA PHE A 29 -26.05 -9.32 -8.47
C PHE A 29 -27.57 -9.24 -8.68
N GLN A 30 -28.26 -8.46 -7.87
CA GLN A 30 -29.65 -8.07 -8.14
C GLN A 30 -29.66 -6.98 -9.21
N PRO A 31 -30.41 -7.13 -10.32
CA PRO A 31 -30.69 -6.02 -11.20
C PRO A 31 -31.74 -5.11 -10.55
N LEU A 32 -31.39 -3.83 -10.38
CA LEU A 32 -32.32 -2.77 -9.97
C LEU A 32 -33.40 -2.60 -11.06
N GLY A 33 -34.55 -3.23 -10.85
CA GLY A 33 -35.79 -2.97 -11.57
C GLY A 33 -36.48 -1.68 -11.09
N PRO A 34 -37.39 -1.10 -11.90
CA PRO A 34 -37.85 0.27 -11.75
C PRO A 34 -38.82 0.41 -10.57
N VAL A 35 -38.59 1.40 -9.72
CA VAL A 35 -39.46 1.72 -8.60
C VAL A 35 -40.73 2.38 -9.12
N ALA A 36 -41.83 1.63 -9.12
CA ALA A 36 -43.18 2.12 -9.35
C ALA A 36 -43.67 2.92 -8.13
N ALA A 37 -43.90 4.21 -8.32
CA ALA A 37 -44.46 5.11 -7.33
C ALA A 37 -45.96 4.81 -7.10
N ARG A 38 -46.35 4.64 -5.83
CA ARG A 38 -47.76 4.65 -5.39
C ARG A 38 -48.03 5.89 -4.55
N THR A 39 -48.90 6.71 -5.08
CA THR A 39 -49.40 8.00 -4.61
C THR A 39 -50.27 7.87 -3.36
N ARG A 40 -50.05 8.74 -2.36
CA ARG A 40 -51.10 9.21 -1.44
C ARG A 40 -51.12 10.73 -1.44
N GLN A 41 -52.29 11.27 -1.69
CA GLN A 41 -52.61 12.69 -1.81
C GLN A 41 -52.56 13.40 -0.45
N CYS A 42 -51.98 14.59 -0.42
CA CYS A 42 -52.45 15.74 0.36
C CYS A 42 -51.99 17.01 -0.35
N GLN A 43 -52.95 17.84 -0.76
CA GLN A 43 -52.73 19.22 -1.21
C GLN A 43 -52.44 20.11 0.02
N PRO A 44 -51.73 21.24 -0.12
CA PRO A 44 -52.44 22.45 -0.53
C PRO A 44 -51.75 23.24 -1.66
N SER A 45 -52.62 23.95 -2.34
CA SER A 45 -52.45 24.94 -3.39
C SER A 45 -51.51 26.07 -2.96
N PHE A 46 -50.61 26.51 -3.85
CA PHE A 46 -50.48 27.90 -4.31
C PHE A 46 -49.53 27.95 -5.51
N ALA A 47 -50.04 28.46 -6.63
CA ALA A 47 -49.40 28.46 -7.93
C ALA A 47 -48.28 29.50 -8.02
N ARG A 48 -47.14 29.08 -8.57
CA ARG A 48 -46.16 29.96 -9.24
C ARG A 48 -46.59 30.17 -10.69
N ALA A 49 -46.39 31.38 -11.19
CA ALA A 49 -46.07 31.61 -12.60
C ALA A 49 -44.71 32.31 -12.70
N LEU A 50 -43.96 31.89 -13.70
CA LEU A 50 -42.54 32.09 -13.97
C LEU A 50 -42.26 33.36 -14.81
N SER A 51 -40.95 33.59 -14.96
CA SER A 51 -40.25 34.44 -15.96
C SER A 51 -40.19 35.93 -15.61
N GLY A 52 -39.07 36.62 -15.76
CA GLY A 52 -37.75 36.31 -16.31
C GLY A 52 -36.84 37.53 -16.12
N GLN A 53 -35.54 37.33 -16.36
CA GLN A 53 -34.47 38.30 -16.72
C GLN A 53 -34.81 39.81 -16.63
N SER A 54 -34.02 40.68 -16.01
CA SER A 54 -32.69 41.13 -16.49
C SER A 54 -32.30 42.43 -15.76
N GLY A 55 -30.99 42.64 -15.53
CA GLY A 55 -30.28 43.95 -15.56
C GLY A 55 -30.58 45.03 -14.50
N PRO A 56 -29.57 45.78 -14.02
CA PRO A 56 -29.78 46.94 -13.15
C PRO A 56 -30.15 48.19 -14.00
N PRO A 57 -31.02 49.10 -13.54
CA PRO A 57 -31.35 50.29 -14.31
C PRO A 57 -30.34 51.42 -14.07
N THR A 58 -29.84 51.98 -15.17
CA THR A 58 -29.25 53.32 -15.28
C THR A 58 -30.33 54.41 -15.28
N PRO A 59 -29.99 55.66 -14.90
CA PRO A 59 -30.97 56.74 -14.70
C PRO A 59 -31.30 57.48 -16.00
N GLY A 60 -32.58 57.82 -16.18
CA GLY A 60 -33.08 58.60 -17.32
C GLY A 60 -34.12 59.63 -16.89
N ASN A 61 -33.83 60.88 -17.21
CA ASN A 61 -34.77 62.01 -17.22
C ASN A 61 -35.96 61.73 -18.15
N ASP A 62 -37.16 62.19 -17.78
CA ASP A 62 -38.00 62.98 -18.69
C ASP A 62 -39.05 63.79 -17.90
N ALA A 63 -39.35 64.96 -18.45
CA ALA A 63 -40.06 66.09 -17.85
C ALA A 63 -41.59 65.90 -17.77
N PRO A 64 -42.29 66.59 -16.84
CA PRO A 64 -43.73 66.78 -16.93
C PRO A 64 -44.06 68.22 -17.38
N ASN A 65 -45.02 68.35 -18.28
CA ASN A 65 -45.74 69.58 -18.57
C ASN A 65 -47.12 69.20 -19.15
N PRO A 66 -48.13 70.09 -19.15
CA PRO A 66 -48.67 70.92 -18.06
C PRO A 66 -50.23 70.80 -18.04
N ILE A 67 -50.92 71.82 -17.51
CA ILE A 67 -52.38 72.15 -17.53
C ILE A 67 -53.02 71.94 -16.14
N ASP A 68 -53.78 72.85 -15.54
CA ASP A 68 -53.97 74.31 -15.59
C ASP A 68 -54.99 74.61 -14.45
N ASP A 69 -54.85 75.74 -13.75
CA ASP A 69 -55.95 76.63 -13.32
C ASP A 69 -55.46 77.63 -12.26
N ALA A 70 -55.35 78.90 -12.71
CA ALA A 70 -55.97 80.11 -12.15
C ALA A 70 -56.14 80.21 -10.61
N THR A 71 -55.82 81.29 -9.89
CA THR A 71 -55.75 82.73 -10.23
C THR A 71 -55.25 83.50 -8.98
N GLU A 72 -54.49 84.55 -9.24
CA GLU A 72 -54.42 85.86 -8.55
C GLU A 72 -54.01 86.04 -7.07
N ASN A 73 -52.87 86.73 -6.91
CA ASN A 73 -52.64 87.97 -6.12
C ASN A 73 -53.24 88.02 -4.70
N SER A 74 -52.46 88.16 -3.63
CA SER A 74 -51.63 89.33 -3.30
C SER A 74 -51.19 89.26 -1.83
N ARG A 75 -50.14 90.02 -1.47
CA ARG A 75 -49.58 90.32 -0.12
C ARG A 75 -48.39 89.44 0.29
N GLU A 76 -47.18 89.93 0.06
CA GLU A 76 -46.41 90.83 0.96
C GLU A 76 -45.78 90.06 2.12
N GLU A 77 -44.49 89.77 1.94
CA GLU A 77 -43.42 89.93 2.93
C GLU A 77 -43.71 89.44 4.36
N GLN A 78 -43.75 88.11 4.57
CA GLN A 78 -43.45 87.48 5.87
C GLN A 78 -43.38 85.93 5.78
N GLU A 79 -42.59 85.35 4.87
CA GLU A 79 -42.48 83.87 4.81
C GLU A 79 -41.15 83.30 4.27
N GLU A 80 -40.05 84.06 4.34
CA GLU A 80 -38.71 83.58 3.94
C GLU A 80 -37.92 82.89 5.07
N GLU A 81 -38.29 83.08 6.34
CA GLU A 81 -37.64 82.37 7.46
C GLU A 81 -38.16 80.93 7.62
N GLY A 82 -39.48 80.70 7.45
CA GLY A 82 -40.09 79.37 7.57
C GLY A 82 -39.64 78.36 6.50
N LYS A 83 -39.41 78.80 5.25
CA LYS A 83 -38.92 77.93 4.15
C LYS A 83 -37.43 77.59 4.26
N ARG A 84 -36.61 78.46 4.85
CA ARG A 84 -35.19 78.19 5.16
C ARG A 84 -35.03 77.28 6.38
N GLU A 85 -35.87 77.45 7.40
CA GLU A 85 -35.93 76.54 8.54
C GLU A 85 -36.47 75.16 8.16
N ALA A 86 -37.51 75.08 7.32
CA ALA A 86 -38.01 73.80 6.79
C ALA A 86 -36.97 73.08 5.91
N LYS A 87 -36.21 73.80 5.06
CA LYS A 87 -35.09 73.20 4.30
C LYS A 87 -33.91 72.79 5.18
N ARG A 88 -33.57 73.54 6.23
CA ARG A 88 -32.55 73.15 7.23
C ARG A 88 -32.99 71.95 8.08
N ALA A 89 -34.26 71.88 8.46
CA ALA A 89 -34.84 70.75 9.18
C ALA A 89 -34.94 69.50 8.29
N ALA A 90 -35.29 69.67 7.00
CA ALA A 90 -35.24 68.60 6.00
C ALA A 90 -33.80 68.12 5.77
N TRP A 91 -32.80 69.00 5.67
CA TRP A 91 -31.39 68.60 5.52
C TRP A 91 -30.80 67.98 6.80
N ARG A 92 -31.16 68.46 7.99
CA ARG A 92 -30.77 67.83 9.27
C ARG A 92 -31.42 66.47 9.46
N SER A 93 -32.70 66.32 9.08
CA SER A 93 -33.39 65.03 9.15
C SER A 93 -32.90 64.04 8.09
N THR A 94 -32.60 64.50 6.87
CA THR A 94 -31.95 63.68 5.83
C THR A 94 -30.52 63.31 6.23
N GLY A 95 -29.73 64.24 6.77
CA GLY A 95 -28.38 63.96 7.29
C GLY A 95 -28.38 62.98 8.46
N TRP A 96 -29.36 63.07 9.36
CA TRP A 96 -29.57 62.11 10.44
C TRP A 96 -29.97 60.73 9.92
N LYS A 97 -30.88 60.66 8.93
CA LYS A 97 -31.24 59.40 8.26
C LYS A 97 -30.07 58.77 7.50
N MET A 98 -29.23 59.58 6.85
CA MET A 98 -28.00 59.10 6.21
C MET A 98 -26.98 58.59 7.24
N PHE A 99 -26.85 59.27 8.38
CA PHE A 99 -26.01 58.80 9.49
C PHE A 99 -26.56 57.52 10.12
N GLU A 100 -27.86 57.40 10.32
CA GLU A 100 -28.52 56.20 10.84
C GLU A 100 -28.35 55.01 9.89
N ALA A 101 -28.50 55.22 8.58
CA ALA A 101 -28.24 54.21 7.56
C ALA A 101 -26.75 53.81 7.50
N ALA A 102 -25.84 54.78 7.58
CA ALA A 102 -24.40 54.54 7.61
C ALA A 102 -23.97 53.81 8.90
N ALA A 103 -24.54 54.17 10.05
CA ALA A 103 -24.30 53.53 11.34
C ALA A 103 -24.85 52.09 11.35
N THR A 104 -26.03 51.86 10.78
CA THR A 104 -26.62 50.52 10.65
C THR A 104 -25.78 49.63 9.74
N THR A 105 -25.30 50.17 8.62
CA THR A 105 -24.40 49.45 7.70
C THR A 105 -23.02 49.22 8.33
N GLY A 106 -22.50 50.18 9.09
CA GLY A 106 -21.25 50.04 9.84
C GLY A 106 -21.37 48.97 10.92
N ALA A 107 -22.48 48.94 11.66
CA ALA A 107 -22.76 47.92 12.66
C ALA A 107 -22.91 46.52 12.04
N SER A 108 -23.55 46.38 10.88
CA SER A 108 -23.68 45.09 10.20
C SER A 108 -22.33 44.57 9.70
N ILE A 109 -21.49 45.42 9.11
CA ILE A 109 -20.11 45.08 8.71
C ILE A 109 -19.28 44.72 9.93
N PHE A 110 -19.41 45.45 11.04
CA PHE A 110 -18.68 45.17 12.27
C PHE A 110 -19.06 43.81 12.88
N ILE A 111 -20.36 43.48 12.93
CA ILE A 111 -20.83 42.16 13.38
C ILE A 111 -20.30 41.07 12.45
N LEU A 112 -20.38 41.28 11.13
CA LEU A 112 -19.85 40.33 10.14
C LEU A 112 -18.35 40.09 10.33
N ALA A 113 -17.57 41.15 10.57
CA ALA A 113 -16.14 41.06 10.86
C ALA A 113 -15.86 40.29 12.16
N CYS A 114 -16.59 40.59 13.24
CA CYS A 114 -16.47 39.87 14.52
C CYS A 114 -16.79 38.38 14.35
N VAL A 115 -17.88 38.06 13.65
CA VAL A 115 -18.29 36.68 13.37
C VAL A 115 -17.25 35.97 12.51
N GLY A 116 -16.74 36.61 11.45
CA GLY A 116 -15.71 36.03 10.58
C GLY A 116 -14.40 35.73 11.32
N ILE A 117 -13.93 36.65 12.17
CA ILE A 117 -12.74 36.45 13.01
C ILE A 117 -12.97 35.36 14.04
N GLY A 118 -14.13 35.39 14.73
CA GLY A 118 -14.52 34.40 15.72
C GLY A 118 -14.59 32.99 15.14
N TYR A 119 -15.26 32.83 14.00
CA TYR A 119 -15.35 31.58 13.26
C TYR A 119 -13.96 31.06 12.85
N THR A 120 -13.10 31.93 12.30
CA THR A 120 -11.74 31.53 11.88
C THR A 120 -10.90 31.04 13.07
N LYS A 121 -10.99 31.73 14.22
CA LYS A 121 -10.27 31.34 15.43
C LYS A 121 -10.80 30.02 15.99
N TYR A 122 -12.13 29.87 16.06
CA TYR A 122 -12.80 28.64 16.49
C TYR A 122 -12.41 27.46 15.58
N TYR A 123 -12.49 27.63 14.26
CA TYR A 123 -12.12 26.59 13.30
C TYR A 123 -10.67 26.14 13.48
N LYS A 124 -9.73 27.08 13.58
CA LYS A 124 -8.30 26.76 13.81
C LYS A 124 -8.08 26.02 15.14
N TRP A 125 -8.84 26.35 16.18
CA TRP A 125 -8.78 25.65 17.46
C TRP A 125 -9.38 24.25 17.34
N ASN A 126 -10.57 24.11 16.76
CA ASN A 126 -11.28 22.85 16.58
C ASN A 126 -10.47 21.83 15.77
N VAL A 127 -9.79 22.25 14.69
CA VAL A 127 -8.90 21.37 13.92
C VAL A 127 -7.77 20.81 14.78
N LEU A 128 -7.17 21.64 15.65
CA LEU A 128 -6.08 21.18 16.51
C LEU A 128 -6.59 20.30 17.65
N GLU A 129 -7.79 20.56 18.17
CA GLU A 129 -8.43 19.72 19.19
C GLU A 129 -8.80 18.33 18.64
N LYS A 130 -9.38 18.26 17.43
CA LYS A 130 -9.63 16.99 16.74
C LYS A 130 -8.35 16.18 16.56
N MET A 131 -7.29 16.84 16.04
CA MET A 131 -6.00 16.17 15.89
C MET A 131 -5.39 15.73 17.22
N GLU A 132 -5.61 16.44 18.32
CA GLU A 132 -5.16 15.99 19.65
C GLU A 132 -5.96 14.77 20.13
N ASN A 133 -7.27 14.75 19.84
CA ASN A 133 -8.17 13.63 20.16
C ASN A 133 -7.73 12.33 19.48
N ALA A 134 -7.15 12.40 18.28
CA ALA A 134 -6.59 11.24 17.58
C ALA A 134 -5.43 10.54 18.32
N PHE A 135 -4.84 11.18 19.34
CA PHE A 135 -3.78 10.63 20.19
C PHE A 135 -4.23 10.51 21.65
N ARG A 136 -5.52 10.63 21.95
CA ARG A 136 -6.05 10.32 23.29
C ARG A 136 -6.35 8.82 23.35
N GLU A 137 -6.54 8.31 24.55
CA GLU A 137 -6.94 6.92 24.79
C GLU A 137 -8.11 6.45 23.90
N GLY A 138 -8.07 5.19 23.46
CA GLY A 138 -9.12 4.57 22.65
C GLY A 138 -8.91 4.69 21.14
N ASP A 139 -7.69 4.42 20.65
CA ASP A 139 -7.41 4.40 19.21
C ASP A 139 -8.31 3.36 18.48
N PRO A 140 -9.02 3.73 17.39
CA PRO A 140 -9.89 2.81 16.65
C PRO A 140 -9.20 1.53 16.14
N VAL A 141 -7.88 1.58 15.90
CA VAL A 141 -7.09 0.41 15.50
C VAL A 141 -7.08 -0.64 16.60
N LEU A 142 -7.08 -0.25 17.88
CA LEU A 142 -7.16 -1.20 18.99
C LEU A 142 -8.52 -1.90 19.02
N GLU A 143 -9.62 -1.18 18.80
CA GLU A 143 -10.96 -1.77 18.72
C GLU A 143 -11.09 -2.75 17.54
N LEU A 144 -10.56 -2.36 16.38
CA LEU A 144 -10.53 -3.20 15.19
C LEU A 144 -9.64 -4.43 15.39
N ALA A 145 -8.50 -4.27 16.06
CA ALA A 145 -7.58 -5.37 16.33
C ALA A 145 -8.15 -6.32 17.40
N ALA A 146 -8.85 -5.80 18.42
CA ALA A 146 -9.57 -6.62 19.37
C ALA A 146 -10.68 -7.45 18.71
N THR A 147 -11.36 -6.87 17.71
CA THR A 147 -12.44 -7.54 16.98
C THR A 147 -11.93 -8.52 15.92
N GLY A 148 -10.88 -8.16 15.17
CA GLY A 148 -10.41 -8.90 13.99
C GLY A 148 -9.16 -9.76 14.19
N LYS A 149 -8.30 -9.42 15.15
CA LYS A 149 -7.10 -10.21 15.52
C LYS A 149 -7.26 -10.90 16.87
N GLU A 150 -8.42 -10.77 17.51
CA GLU A 150 -8.69 -11.30 18.84
C GLU A 150 -7.53 -10.95 19.80
N ILE A 151 -7.14 -9.68 19.84
CA ILE A 151 -6.25 -9.13 20.88
C ILE A 151 -7.19 -8.78 22.05
N PRO A 152 -6.83 -9.05 23.33
CA PRO A 152 -7.71 -8.74 24.46
C PRO A 152 -8.16 -7.27 24.40
N ARG A 153 -9.40 -7.01 24.81
CA ARG A 153 -9.89 -5.63 24.95
C ARG A 153 -9.20 -4.98 26.15
N ALA A 154 -8.96 -3.67 26.09
CA ALA A 154 -8.53 -2.90 27.24
C ALA A 154 -9.43 -3.20 28.46
N GLY A 155 -8.83 -3.77 29.53
CA GLY A 155 -9.53 -4.15 30.76
C GLY A 155 -10.12 -5.57 30.79
N GLU A 156 -10.02 -6.36 29.71
CA GLU A 156 -10.20 -7.81 29.82
C GLU A 156 -8.92 -8.42 30.42
N PRO A 157 -9.04 -9.24 31.47
CA PRO A 157 -7.96 -10.10 31.93
C PRO A 157 -7.23 -10.76 30.76
N THR A 158 -5.91 -10.58 30.66
CA THR A 158 -5.07 -11.67 30.18
C THR A 158 -5.46 -12.88 31.04
N ARG A 159 -5.59 -14.10 30.50
CA ARG A 159 -6.15 -15.29 31.21
C ARG A 159 -5.68 -15.45 32.67
N LEU A 160 -4.49 -14.93 33.02
CA LEU A 160 -3.98 -14.69 34.36
C LEU A 160 -4.94 -14.06 35.39
N ASP A 161 -5.85 -13.13 35.04
CA ASP A 161 -6.80 -12.60 36.05
C ASP A 161 -8.13 -13.39 36.12
N VAL A 162 -8.42 -14.28 35.15
CA VAL A 162 -9.58 -15.20 35.23
C VAL A 162 -9.23 -16.46 36.00
N THR A 163 -7.98 -16.92 35.97
CA THR A 163 -7.52 -18.13 36.67
C THR A 163 -7.07 -17.90 38.11
N LYS A 164 -7.00 -16.64 38.61
CA LYS A 164 -6.76 -16.34 40.03
C LYS A 164 -7.78 -16.92 41.01
N GLY A 165 -8.88 -17.51 40.52
CA GLY A 165 -9.90 -18.19 41.32
C GLY A 165 -9.97 -19.71 41.16
N VAL A 166 -9.08 -20.34 40.39
CA VAL A 166 -9.02 -21.81 40.25
C VAL A 166 -7.62 -22.25 40.65
N ASP A 167 -7.53 -22.91 41.81
CA ASP A 167 -6.31 -23.47 42.40
C ASP A 167 -5.77 -24.67 41.57
N ASP A 168 -5.40 -24.44 40.31
CA ASP A 168 -4.54 -25.36 39.56
C ASP A 168 -3.18 -24.68 39.31
N ASP A 169 -2.16 -25.14 40.03
CA ASP A 169 -0.79 -24.62 39.99
C ASP A 169 -0.12 -24.77 38.60
N ASP A 170 -0.74 -25.50 37.68
CA ASP A 170 -0.25 -25.86 36.34
C ASP A 170 -0.67 -24.91 35.20
N ASP A 171 -1.56 -23.94 35.44
CA ASP A 171 -2.13 -23.06 34.38
C ASP A 171 -1.36 -21.72 34.20
N LYS A 172 -0.25 -21.55 34.93
CA LYS A 172 0.59 -20.34 34.94
C LYS A 172 1.43 -20.14 33.66
N ASP A 173 1.57 -21.16 32.82
CA ASP A 173 2.46 -21.14 31.64
C ASP A 173 1.78 -20.73 30.32
N TYR A 174 0.45 -20.57 30.29
CA TYR A 174 -0.31 -20.27 29.07
C TYR A 174 -0.64 -18.78 28.95
N ASP A 175 0.36 -17.95 28.66
CA ASP A 175 0.16 -16.55 28.27
C ASP A 175 -0.29 -16.46 26.80
N ARG A 176 -1.32 -15.66 26.52
CA ARG A 176 -1.78 -15.41 25.15
C ARG A 176 -0.73 -14.65 24.34
N TRP A 177 0.12 -13.88 25.02
CA TRP A 177 1.22 -13.14 24.43
C TRP A 177 2.53 -13.92 24.48
N ILE A 178 3.30 -13.87 23.40
CA ILE A 178 4.63 -14.51 23.34
C ILE A 178 5.67 -13.39 23.47
N PRO A 179 6.35 -13.28 24.63
CA PRO A 179 7.32 -12.22 24.83
C PRO A 179 8.50 -12.41 23.88
N ARG A 180 8.79 -11.38 23.07
CA ARG A 180 9.95 -11.31 22.18
C ARG A 180 11.09 -10.54 22.84
N ASP A 181 12.34 -10.83 22.47
CA ASP A 181 13.52 -10.11 22.98
C ASP A 181 13.41 -8.61 22.70
N GLU A 182 12.88 -8.27 21.52
CA GLU A 182 12.72 -6.90 21.11
C GLU A 182 11.52 -6.20 21.77
N GLN A 183 10.61 -6.94 22.43
CA GLN A 183 9.33 -6.39 22.90
C GLN A 183 9.51 -5.27 23.91
N GLU A 184 10.38 -5.45 24.91
CA GLU A 184 10.62 -4.42 25.94
C GLU A 184 11.13 -3.11 25.31
N LYS A 185 11.94 -3.23 24.25
CA LYS A 185 12.47 -2.07 23.52
C LYS A 185 11.37 -1.39 22.70
N ILE A 186 10.53 -2.16 22.01
CA ILE A 186 9.41 -1.63 21.22
C ILE A 186 8.37 -0.97 22.14
N ASP A 187 8.06 -1.59 23.28
CA ASP A 187 7.19 -1.04 24.31
C ASP A 187 7.68 0.36 24.74
N LYS A 188 8.95 0.51 25.14
CA LYS A 188 9.53 1.82 25.53
C LYS A 188 9.52 2.86 24.41
N ILE A 189 9.57 2.44 23.15
CA ILE A 189 9.49 3.35 22.00
C ILE A 189 8.04 3.84 21.84
N VAL A 190 7.07 2.93 21.85
CA VAL A 190 5.64 3.24 21.70
C VAL A 190 5.12 4.03 22.92
N TRP A 191 5.67 3.83 24.12
CA TRP A 191 5.29 4.60 25.30
C TRP A 191 5.87 6.03 25.35
N GLY A 192 6.65 6.42 24.33
CA GLY A 192 7.29 7.73 24.23
C GLY A 192 8.42 7.97 25.23
N GLU A 193 8.97 6.91 25.82
CA GLU A 193 10.12 7.00 26.73
C GLU A 193 11.44 7.16 25.96
N THR A 194 11.54 6.48 24.81
CA THR A 194 12.67 6.64 23.89
C THR A 194 12.48 7.90 23.05
N LYS A 195 13.43 8.85 23.16
CA LYS A 195 13.37 10.15 22.49
C LYS A 195 14.56 10.33 21.55
N GLY A 196 14.45 11.25 20.59
CA GLY A 196 15.59 11.68 19.77
C GLY A 196 15.83 10.89 18.49
N ARG A 197 14.98 9.89 18.20
CA ARG A 197 15.11 8.93 17.09
C ARG A 197 13.77 8.64 16.44
N TYR A 198 13.81 8.14 15.20
CA TYR A 198 12.68 7.49 14.56
C TYR A 198 13.08 6.06 14.19
N HIS A 199 12.11 5.18 14.04
CA HIS A 199 12.38 3.74 14.06
C HIS A 199 11.86 3.06 12.80
N LEU A 200 12.66 2.15 12.24
CA LEU A 200 12.27 1.27 11.15
C LEU A 200 12.25 -0.17 11.64
N LEU A 201 11.06 -0.77 11.70
CA LEU A 201 10.88 -2.20 11.90
C LEU A 201 10.99 -2.90 10.55
N LEU A 202 12.00 -3.76 10.41
CA LEU A 202 12.25 -4.55 9.20
C LEU A 202 12.21 -6.03 9.54
N GLY A 203 11.51 -6.83 8.74
CA GLY A 203 11.46 -8.29 8.94
C GLY A 203 10.53 -8.92 7.93
N GLU A 204 10.60 -10.22 7.75
CA GLU A 204 9.82 -10.91 6.71
C GLU A 204 8.31 -10.86 6.99
N LYS A 205 7.50 -11.09 5.95
CA LYS A 205 6.05 -11.17 6.10
C LYS A 205 5.70 -12.27 7.09
N GLY A 206 4.86 -11.95 8.07
CA GLY A 206 4.36 -12.92 9.04
C GLY A 206 5.27 -13.16 10.26
N THR A 207 6.30 -12.34 10.46
CA THR A 207 7.14 -12.31 11.67
C THR A 207 6.48 -11.66 12.88
N GLY A 208 5.31 -11.02 12.74
CA GLY A 208 4.55 -10.46 13.87
C GLY A 208 4.80 -8.99 14.22
N LYS A 209 5.54 -8.23 13.40
CA LYS A 209 5.85 -6.80 13.60
C LYS A 209 4.62 -5.95 13.96
N THR A 210 3.54 -6.09 13.20
CA THR A 210 2.29 -5.35 13.46
C THR A 210 1.64 -5.78 14.78
N SER A 211 1.69 -7.07 15.13
CA SER A 211 1.15 -7.55 16.41
C SER A 211 1.93 -7.00 17.60
N MET A 212 3.26 -6.89 17.49
CA MET A 212 4.11 -6.25 18.52
C MET A 212 3.77 -4.79 18.75
N LEU A 213 3.49 -4.05 17.68
CA LEU A 213 3.08 -2.64 17.77
C LEU A 213 1.71 -2.49 18.42
N ILE A 214 0.74 -3.33 18.05
CA ILE A 214 -0.59 -3.29 18.63
C ILE A 214 -0.56 -3.66 20.12
N ASP A 215 0.21 -4.68 20.52
CA ASP A 215 0.41 -5.05 21.92
C ASP A 215 1.01 -3.90 22.74
N ALA A 216 2.04 -3.24 22.20
CA ALA A 216 2.66 -2.09 22.85
C ALA A 216 1.69 -0.90 23.01
N MET A 217 0.82 -0.66 22.03
CA MET A 217 -0.24 0.35 22.09
C MET A 217 -1.33 -0.01 23.10
N ASP A 218 -1.73 -1.28 23.16
CA ASP A 218 -2.78 -1.77 24.06
C ASP A 218 -2.41 -1.58 25.54
N LYS A 219 -1.13 -1.81 25.90
CA LYS A 219 -0.61 -1.59 27.27
C LYS A 219 -0.77 -0.15 27.78
N ILE A 220 -0.94 0.83 26.88
CA ILE A 220 -1.18 2.24 27.21
C ILE A 220 -2.54 2.73 26.73
N ASN A 221 -3.45 1.81 26.35
CA ASN A 221 -4.77 2.12 25.79
C ASN A 221 -4.73 3.10 24.59
N GLY A 222 -3.64 3.08 23.81
CA GLY A 222 -3.43 3.97 22.67
C GLY A 222 -3.01 5.41 23.03
N GLU A 223 -2.78 5.73 24.31
CA GLU A 223 -2.46 7.10 24.73
C GLU A 223 -1.18 7.62 24.06
N GLY A 224 -1.28 8.78 23.40
CA GLY A 224 -0.17 9.42 22.71
C GLY A 224 0.28 8.74 21.40
N CYS A 225 -0.44 7.70 20.96
CA CYS A 225 -0.13 6.93 19.76
C CYS A 225 -1.24 7.05 18.73
N SER A 226 -0.86 7.01 17.45
CA SER A 226 -1.80 6.84 16.35
C SER A 226 -1.19 5.98 15.25
N MET A 227 -2.00 5.10 14.66
CA MET A 227 -1.53 4.11 13.68
C MET A 227 -2.33 4.14 12.38
N MET A 228 -1.61 4.03 11.25
CA MET A 228 -2.20 3.91 9.91
C MET A 228 -1.53 2.81 9.09
N GLU A 229 -2.24 2.33 8.06
CA GLU A 229 -1.67 1.44 7.04
C GLU A 229 -1.34 2.21 5.75
N ALA A 230 -0.10 2.09 5.31
CA ALA A 230 0.35 2.67 4.04
C ALA A 230 -0.40 2.06 2.84
N HIS A 231 -0.39 2.79 1.73
CA HIS A 231 -1.05 2.40 0.50
C HIS A 231 -0.19 2.81 -0.70
N ALA A 232 -0.39 2.10 -1.81
CA ALA A 232 0.32 2.32 -3.07
C ALA A 232 -0.09 3.64 -3.75
N ASP A 233 -1.36 3.99 -3.67
CA ASP A 233 -1.94 5.24 -4.18
C ASP A 233 -1.81 6.36 -3.14
N LEU A 234 -1.22 7.49 -3.57
CA LEU A 234 -1.00 8.68 -2.75
C LEU A 234 -2.30 9.29 -2.21
N GLU A 235 -3.38 9.29 -2.99
CA GLU A 235 -4.65 9.87 -2.55
C GLU A 235 -5.26 9.03 -1.42
N VAL A 236 -5.19 7.72 -1.54
CA VAL A 236 -5.63 6.80 -0.48
C VAL A 236 -4.72 6.93 0.74
N PHE A 237 -3.40 7.08 0.56
CA PHE A 237 -2.47 7.35 1.66
C PHE A 237 -2.86 8.64 2.39
N ARG A 238 -3.11 9.73 1.65
CA ARG A 238 -3.56 11.01 2.18
C ARG A 238 -4.81 10.85 3.03
N VAL A 239 -5.86 10.22 2.48
CA VAL A 239 -7.14 10.00 3.20
C VAL A 239 -6.94 9.18 4.47
N ARG A 240 -6.12 8.11 4.42
CA ARG A 240 -5.81 7.28 5.60
C ARG A 240 -5.04 8.06 6.66
N LEU A 241 -4.08 8.88 6.26
CA LEU A 241 -3.37 9.78 7.17
C LEU A 241 -4.33 10.81 7.79
N GLY A 242 -5.25 11.37 7.01
CA GLY A 242 -6.27 12.29 7.50
C GLY A 242 -7.14 11.63 8.58
N ARG A 243 -7.66 10.43 8.30
CA ARG A 243 -8.43 9.66 9.29
C ARG A 243 -7.62 9.32 10.53
N CYS A 244 -6.37 8.91 10.38
CA CYS A 244 -5.46 8.58 11.47
C CYS A 244 -5.22 9.79 12.37
N LEU A 245 -5.06 10.98 11.80
CA LEU A 245 -4.83 12.20 12.55
C LEU A 245 -6.12 12.96 12.90
N ASP A 246 -7.31 12.42 12.64
CA ASP A 246 -8.60 13.14 12.71
C ASP A 246 -8.54 14.54 12.04
N PHE A 247 -7.94 14.57 10.86
CA PHE A 247 -7.72 15.75 10.04
C PHE A 247 -8.58 15.72 8.78
N GLU A 248 -9.52 16.64 8.70
CA GLU A 248 -10.40 16.86 7.54
C GLU A 248 -9.66 17.67 6.48
N TYR A 249 -9.52 17.10 5.29
CA TYR A 249 -8.98 17.83 4.14
C TYR A 249 -10.00 18.83 3.60
N HIS A 250 -9.55 19.73 2.73
CA HIS A 250 -10.43 20.77 2.18
C HIS A 250 -11.67 20.18 1.49
N GLU A 251 -11.56 19.02 0.84
CA GLU A 251 -12.69 18.36 0.17
C GLU A 251 -13.80 17.93 1.14
N ASP A 252 -13.43 17.48 2.33
CA ASP A 252 -14.36 16.97 3.34
C ASP A 252 -15.01 18.09 4.16
N ASN A 253 -14.48 19.32 4.07
CA ASN A 253 -15.02 20.46 4.78
C ASN A 253 -16.28 20.99 4.09
N ILE A 254 -17.39 21.14 4.83
CA ILE A 254 -18.66 21.72 4.34
C ILE A 254 -18.46 23.12 3.73
N GLY A 255 -17.46 23.89 4.19
CA GLY A 255 -17.11 25.18 3.60
C GLY A 255 -16.55 25.10 2.16
N SER A 256 -16.15 23.92 1.69
CA SER A 256 -15.60 23.70 0.35
C SER A 256 -16.66 23.74 -0.75
N LEU A 257 -17.93 23.53 -0.41
CA LEU A 257 -19.07 23.67 -1.32
C LEU A 257 -19.13 25.06 -1.99
N PHE A 258 -18.49 26.06 -1.39
CA PHE A 258 -18.43 27.44 -1.89
C PHE A 258 -17.01 27.89 -2.26
N SER A 259 -16.02 26.99 -2.25
CA SER A 259 -14.60 27.29 -2.50
C SER A 259 -14.06 26.39 -3.62
N ILE A 260 -13.82 26.98 -4.79
CA ILE A 260 -13.12 26.29 -5.89
C ILE A 260 -11.65 26.18 -5.49
N ARG A 261 -11.07 24.96 -5.56
CA ARG A 261 -9.63 24.75 -5.34
C ARG A 261 -8.83 25.72 -6.22
N GLY A 262 -7.91 26.46 -5.61
CA GLY A 262 -6.97 27.26 -6.37
C GLY A 262 -6.04 26.34 -7.18
N PRO A 263 -5.52 26.77 -8.35
CA PRO A 263 -4.59 25.97 -9.17
C PRO A 263 -3.26 25.62 -8.47
N ARG A 264 -3.03 26.09 -7.24
CA ARG A 264 -1.84 25.82 -6.40
C ARG A 264 -2.08 24.77 -5.30
N ASP A 265 -3.28 24.21 -5.19
CA ASP A 265 -3.75 23.35 -4.07
C ASP A 265 -3.89 21.85 -4.41
N ALA A 266 -3.21 21.34 -5.45
CA ALA A 266 -3.71 20.16 -6.18
C ALA A 266 -2.92 18.84 -6.00
N GLY A 267 -2.15 18.64 -4.93
CA GLY A 267 -1.35 17.41 -4.78
C GLY A 267 -1.48 16.74 -3.42
N ALA A 268 -1.64 15.41 -3.41
CA ALA A 268 -1.72 14.62 -2.19
C ALA A 268 -0.54 14.86 -1.23
N ILE A 269 0.68 14.98 -1.78
CA ILE A 269 1.92 15.22 -1.03
C ILE A 269 1.86 16.55 -0.26
N LEU A 270 1.35 17.62 -0.88
CA LEU A 270 1.22 18.93 -0.23
C LEU A 270 0.17 18.91 0.89
N ASP A 271 -0.92 18.17 0.69
CA ASP A 271 -1.95 18.00 1.73
C ASP A 271 -1.42 17.19 2.92
N ILE A 272 -0.62 16.14 2.67
CA ILE A 272 0.09 15.38 3.71
C ILE A 272 1.03 16.30 4.50
N GLU A 273 1.82 17.12 3.80
CA GLU A 273 2.72 18.10 4.41
C GLU A 273 1.95 19.15 5.25
N ARG A 274 0.74 19.55 4.82
CA ARG A 274 -0.13 20.43 5.63
C ARG A 274 -0.62 19.74 6.89
N ALA A 275 -1.02 18.47 6.81
CA ALA A 275 -1.41 17.69 7.97
C ALA A 275 -0.25 17.57 8.97
N PHE A 276 0.96 17.25 8.50
CA PHE A 276 2.17 17.22 9.33
C PHE A 276 2.50 18.56 9.98
N ASN A 277 2.35 19.68 9.26
CA ASN A 277 2.50 21.02 9.85
C ASN A 277 1.50 21.32 10.99
N LYS A 278 0.31 20.73 10.95
CA LYS A 278 -0.69 20.86 12.02
C LYS A 278 -0.38 19.93 13.18
N LEU A 279 0.02 18.69 12.89
CA LEU A 279 0.48 17.73 13.89
C LEU A 279 1.65 18.29 14.71
N GLU A 280 2.60 18.98 14.07
CA GLU A 280 3.72 19.62 14.76
C GLU A 280 3.24 20.65 15.82
N LYS A 281 2.16 21.40 15.53
CA LYS A 281 1.57 22.34 16.49
C LYS A 281 0.90 21.64 17.65
N VAL A 282 0.25 20.51 17.41
CA VAL A 282 -0.35 19.67 18.47
C VAL A 282 0.76 19.07 19.34
N ALA A 283 1.80 18.53 18.72
CA ALA A 283 2.97 17.97 19.42
C ALA A 283 3.64 19.00 20.33
N LEU A 284 3.82 20.25 19.86
CA LEU A 284 4.37 21.34 20.67
C LEU A 284 3.51 21.65 21.90
N ARG A 285 2.18 21.68 21.75
CA ARG A 285 1.26 21.93 22.87
C ARG A 285 1.25 20.79 23.86
N ARG A 286 1.10 19.55 23.37
CA ARG A 286 1.04 18.36 24.21
C ARG A 286 2.35 18.11 24.95
N ARG A 287 3.50 18.42 24.33
CA ARG A 287 4.79 18.33 25.02
C ARG A 287 4.86 19.26 26.23
N ALA A 288 4.23 20.44 26.18
CA ALA A 288 4.22 21.37 27.32
C ALA A 288 3.38 20.86 28.50
N THR A 289 2.40 19.98 28.26
CA THR A 289 1.50 19.43 29.29
C THR A 289 1.91 18.02 29.74
N VAL A 290 2.21 17.12 28.80
CA VAL A 290 2.48 15.67 29.04
C VAL A 290 3.98 15.37 29.09
N GLY A 291 4.82 16.12 28.38
CA GLY A 291 6.29 15.92 28.37
C GLY A 291 6.81 14.72 27.56
N LYS A 292 5.92 13.98 26.89
CA LYS A 292 6.24 12.86 25.98
C LYS A 292 6.01 13.24 24.50
N PRO A 293 6.77 12.69 23.54
CA PRO A 293 6.54 12.90 22.13
C PRO A 293 5.28 12.16 21.65
N LEU A 294 4.64 12.65 20.60
CA LEU A 294 3.58 11.92 19.89
C LEU A 294 4.17 10.76 19.09
N ILE A 295 3.49 9.61 19.06
CA ILE A 295 3.94 8.44 18.30
C ILE A 295 3.04 8.26 17.07
N LEU A 296 3.62 8.34 15.87
CA LEU A 296 2.93 8.06 14.62
C LEU A 296 3.46 6.76 14.01
N ILE A 297 2.59 5.77 13.83
CA ILE A 297 2.94 4.45 13.31
C ILE A 297 2.45 4.33 11.87
N ILE A 298 3.38 4.17 10.92
CA ILE A 298 3.08 3.90 9.52
C ILE A 298 3.38 2.42 9.25
N ASN A 299 2.31 1.64 9.23
CA ASN A 299 2.37 0.20 9.00
C ASN A 299 2.46 -0.13 7.50
N SER A 300 3.13 -1.23 7.16
CA SER A 300 3.21 -1.76 5.79
C SER A 300 3.76 -0.77 4.75
N ALA A 301 4.79 0.00 5.09
CA ALA A 301 5.40 1.01 4.22
C ALA A 301 5.94 0.44 2.89
N HIS A 302 6.22 -0.86 2.83
CA HIS A 302 6.58 -1.57 1.59
C HIS A 302 5.48 -1.59 0.53
N LEU A 303 4.23 -1.24 0.87
CA LEU A 303 3.12 -1.09 -0.08
C LEU A 303 3.18 0.22 -0.88
N ILE A 304 3.95 1.21 -0.41
CA ILE A 304 4.22 2.42 -1.19
C ILE A 304 4.93 1.98 -2.47
N ARG A 305 4.52 2.52 -3.62
CA ARG A 305 5.16 2.17 -4.89
C ARG A 305 6.55 2.76 -4.94
N ASP A 306 7.45 2.08 -5.64
CA ASP A 306 8.77 2.62 -5.94
C ASP A 306 8.78 3.38 -7.28
N ASP A 307 7.81 4.26 -7.45
CA ASP A 307 7.74 5.28 -8.50
C ASP A 307 8.21 6.63 -7.95
N GLU A 308 8.21 7.66 -8.80
CA GLU A 308 8.61 9.02 -8.43
C GLU A 308 7.78 9.53 -7.24
N ASP A 309 6.45 9.44 -7.36
CA ASP A 309 5.47 9.81 -6.35
C ASP A 309 5.69 9.12 -4.99
N GLY A 310 5.87 7.79 -4.96
CA GLY A 310 6.10 7.05 -3.73
C GLY A 310 7.47 7.31 -3.10
N ARG A 311 8.49 7.55 -3.93
CA ARG A 311 9.83 7.96 -3.46
C ARG A 311 9.82 9.35 -2.83
N ASP A 312 9.06 10.27 -3.40
CA ASP A 312 8.89 11.63 -2.87
C ASP A 312 8.10 11.61 -1.56
N LEU A 313 7.07 10.76 -1.46
CA LEU A 313 6.34 10.55 -0.21
C LEU A 313 7.24 10.00 0.91
N LEU A 314 8.04 8.97 0.64
CA LEU A 314 8.97 8.43 1.63
C LEU A 314 10.02 9.45 2.06
N GLU A 315 10.50 10.27 1.12
CA GLU A 315 11.43 11.35 1.41
C GLU A 315 10.79 12.42 2.31
N LEU A 316 9.55 12.83 2.02
CA LEU A 316 8.79 13.76 2.85
C LEU A 316 8.62 13.23 4.29
N ILE A 317 8.19 11.98 4.43
CA ILE A 317 8.04 11.32 5.74
C ILE A 317 9.38 11.28 6.47
N GLN A 318 10.46 10.95 5.77
CA GLN A 318 11.80 10.89 6.35
C GLN A 318 12.29 12.26 6.84
N GLN A 319 12.13 13.31 6.04
CA GLN A 319 12.53 14.67 6.42
C GLN A 319 11.78 15.12 7.69
N ARG A 320 10.48 14.83 7.77
CA ARG A 320 9.67 15.11 8.97
C ARG A 320 10.08 14.25 10.16
N ALA A 321 10.34 12.97 9.96
CA ALA A 321 10.81 12.07 11.01
C ALA A 321 12.13 12.56 11.63
N GLU A 322 13.10 12.96 10.80
CA GLU A 322 14.38 13.51 11.24
C GLU A 322 14.21 14.81 12.05
N GLN A 323 13.36 15.73 11.56
CA GLN A 323 13.08 17.00 12.24
C GLN A 323 12.39 16.80 13.60
N TRP A 324 11.38 15.93 13.66
CA TRP A 324 10.61 15.67 14.89
C TRP A 324 11.41 14.86 15.91
N ALA A 325 12.23 13.92 15.45
CA ALA A 325 13.19 13.20 16.29
C ALA A 325 14.21 14.18 16.89
N ALA A 326 14.79 15.08 16.09
CA ALA A 326 15.76 16.07 16.59
C ALA A 326 15.18 17.01 17.66
N SER A 327 13.91 17.38 17.52
CA SER A 327 13.22 18.30 18.42
C SER A 327 12.50 17.63 19.58
N ASN A 328 12.45 16.29 19.63
CA ASN A 328 11.68 15.49 20.59
C ASN A 328 10.18 15.85 20.63
N LEU A 329 9.60 16.13 19.46
CA LEU A 329 8.17 16.47 19.35
C LEU A 329 7.31 15.26 19.01
N ALA A 330 7.76 14.47 18.04
CA ALA A 330 7.10 13.25 17.63
C ALA A 330 8.13 12.20 17.20
N THR A 331 7.76 10.94 17.32
CA THR A 331 8.54 9.78 16.88
C THR A 331 7.73 9.03 15.83
N ILE A 332 8.29 8.88 14.63
CA ILE A 332 7.68 8.05 13.58
C ILE A 332 8.21 6.63 13.69
N ILE A 333 7.31 5.65 13.67
CA ILE A 333 7.64 4.23 13.57
C ILE A 333 7.17 3.74 12.19
N ILE A 334 8.12 3.34 11.36
CA ILE A 334 7.86 2.79 10.03
C ILE A 334 8.01 1.27 10.11
N ASN A 335 7.00 0.52 9.66
CA ASN A 335 7.08 -0.93 9.56
C ASN A 335 7.12 -1.37 8.09
N SER A 336 8.11 -2.18 7.71
CA SER A 336 8.29 -2.70 6.36
C SER A 336 8.61 -4.19 6.35
N ASP A 337 8.06 -4.91 5.38
CA ASP A 337 8.42 -6.30 5.10
C ASP A 337 9.59 -6.42 4.12
N LYS A 338 9.92 -5.32 3.42
CA LYS A 338 10.83 -5.32 2.27
C LYS A 338 12.02 -4.39 2.48
N TYR A 339 13.17 -4.87 2.03
CA TYR A 339 14.47 -4.21 2.17
C TYR A 339 14.58 -2.87 1.43
N TRP A 340 13.84 -2.68 0.33
CA TRP A 340 13.96 -1.47 -0.50
C TRP A 340 13.61 -0.18 0.28
N VAL A 341 12.66 -0.26 1.23
CA VAL A 341 12.30 0.87 2.10
C VAL A 341 13.50 1.27 2.95
N PHE A 342 14.23 0.29 3.50
CA PHE A 342 15.47 0.55 4.23
C PHE A 342 16.56 1.12 3.32
N GLU A 343 16.75 0.56 2.12
CA GLU A 343 17.74 1.04 1.15
C GLU A 343 17.53 2.52 0.80
N ARG A 344 16.27 2.93 0.61
CA ARG A 344 15.90 4.32 0.33
C ARG A 344 16.13 5.21 1.55
N LEU A 345 15.61 4.83 2.72
CA LEU A 345 15.72 5.64 3.94
C LEU A 345 17.17 5.76 4.44
N LYS A 346 18.04 4.77 4.18
CA LYS A 346 19.44 4.80 4.63
C LYS A 346 20.22 6.02 4.09
N GLN A 347 19.83 6.59 2.95
CA GLN A 347 20.54 7.72 2.32
C GLN A 347 20.58 8.98 3.19
N TYR A 348 19.49 9.27 3.91
CA TYR A 348 19.36 10.49 4.74
C TYR A 348 19.13 10.17 6.22
N ALA A 349 19.50 8.95 6.66
CA ALA A 349 19.27 8.47 8.01
C ALA A 349 20.40 8.91 8.97
N THR A 350 20.17 9.97 9.72
CA THR A 350 21.02 10.40 10.83
C THR A 350 20.51 9.94 12.19
N ARG A 351 19.17 9.88 12.35
CA ARG A 351 18.51 9.49 13.61
C ARG A 351 17.66 8.23 13.49
N MET A 352 17.69 7.56 12.34
CA MET A 352 16.99 6.30 12.14
C MET A 352 17.63 5.18 12.95
N GLU A 353 16.81 4.42 13.66
CA GLU A 353 17.22 3.16 14.27
C GLU A 353 16.42 2.01 13.67
N VAL A 354 17.15 1.00 13.17
CA VAL A 354 16.55 -0.16 12.52
C VAL A 354 16.45 -1.31 13.52
N HIS A 355 15.25 -1.87 13.67
CA HIS A 355 15.00 -3.06 14.46
C HIS A 355 14.65 -4.21 13.51
N GLN A 356 15.55 -5.18 13.41
CA GLN A 356 15.32 -6.39 12.61
C GLN A 356 14.51 -7.39 13.42
N ILE A 357 13.25 -7.61 13.03
CA ILE A 357 12.39 -8.60 13.66
C ILE A 357 12.51 -9.91 12.89
N LYS A 358 12.99 -10.96 13.57
CA LYS A 358 13.19 -12.29 13.00
C LYS A 358 12.08 -13.26 13.42
N ASP A 359 12.15 -14.45 12.84
CA ASP A 359 11.40 -15.62 13.31
C ASP A 359 11.74 -15.92 14.78
N LEU A 360 10.80 -16.56 15.48
CA LEU A 360 11.00 -16.92 16.88
C LEU A 360 12.11 -17.97 17.02
N SER A 361 12.88 -17.86 18.11
CA SER A 361 13.78 -18.93 18.57
C SER A 361 12.97 -20.19 18.90
N LYS A 362 13.64 -21.35 18.95
CA LYS A 362 12.99 -22.64 19.21
C LYS A 362 12.11 -22.59 20.45
N ASP A 363 12.68 -22.22 21.60
CA ASP A 363 11.96 -22.18 22.88
C ASP A 363 10.67 -21.35 22.81
N ARG A 364 10.74 -20.18 22.16
CA ARG A 364 9.59 -19.30 22.00
C ARG A 364 8.58 -19.79 20.98
N ALA A 365 9.04 -20.43 19.91
CA ALA A 365 8.16 -21.02 18.93
C ALA A 365 7.38 -22.20 19.54
N MET A 366 8.04 -23.01 20.36
CA MET A 366 7.43 -24.10 21.13
C MET A 366 6.38 -23.55 22.10
N GLN A 367 6.72 -22.52 22.88
CA GLN A 367 5.76 -21.83 23.75
C GLN A 367 4.58 -21.26 22.96
N ALA A 368 4.84 -20.63 21.80
CA ALA A 368 3.80 -20.09 20.93
C ALA A 368 2.82 -21.17 20.45
N LEU A 369 3.33 -22.32 20.02
CA LEU A 369 2.50 -23.44 19.58
C LEU A 369 1.65 -23.99 20.72
N ARG A 370 2.23 -24.19 21.92
CA ARG A 370 1.49 -24.60 23.12
C ARG A 370 0.33 -23.64 23.40
N ASN A 371 0.60 -22.33 23.36
CA ASN A 371 -0.38 -21.31 23.67
C ASN A 371 -1.47 -21.23 22.60
N TYR A 372 -1.12 -21.32 21.32
CA TYR A 372 -2.10 -21.36 20.24
C TYR A 372 -2.96 -22.62 20.29
N ARG A 373 -2.37 -23.76 20.59
CA ARG A 373 -3.13 -25.01 20.66
C ARG A 373 -4.10 -25.01 21.84
N MET A 374 -3.64 -24.57 23.01
CA MET A 374 -4.51 -24.37 24.17
C MET A 374 -5.63 -23.36 23.87
N LYS A 375 -5.33 -22.28 23.13
CA LYS A 375 -6.32 -21.27 22.75
C LYS A 375 -7.43 -21.82 21.84
N TYR A 376 -7.07 -22.57 20.80
CA TYR A 376 -8.04 -23.00 19.78
C TYR A 376 -8.73 -24.33 20.10
N TYR A 377 -8.00 -25.27 20.74
CA TYR A 377 -8.48 -26.63 20.99
C TYR A 377 -8.55 -26.98 22.49
N GLY A 378 -8.01 -26.15 23.38
CA GLY A 378 -8.01 -26.44 24.83
C GLY A 378 -7.19 -27.67 25.22
N GLU A 379 -6.28 -28.12 24.35
CA GLU A 379 -5.49 -29.33 24.56
C GLU A 379 -4.04 -29.03 24.93
N LYS A 380 -3.48 -29.88 25.82
CA LYS A 380 -2.05 -29.93 26.09
C LYS A 380 -1.39 -30.87 25.09
N THR A 381 -0.66 -30.31 24.13
CA THR A 381 0.04 -31.09 23.11
C THR A 381 1.31 -31.72 23.67
N ASN A 382 1.62 -32.93 23.21
CA ASN A 382 2.91 -33.57 23.49
C ASN A 382 4.07 -32.75 22.91
N GLU A 383 5.12 -32.56 23.69
CA GLU A 383 6.32 -31.82 23.31
C GLU A 383 6.97 -32.37 22.04
N THR A 384 7.01 -33.69 21.87
CA THR A 384 7.63 -34.32 20.69
C THR A 384 6.93 -33.91 19.39
N LEU A 385 5.61 -33.73 19.44
CA LEU A 385 4.83 -33.30 18.28
C LEU A 385 5.08 -31.82 17.97
N LEU A 386 5.25 -31.00 18.99
CA LEU A 386 5.58 -29.58 18.84
C LEU A 386 6.98 -29.39 18.26
N GLU A 387 7.94 -30.22 18.68
CA GLU A 387 9.30 -30.21 18.14
C GLU A 387 9.29 -30.63 16.67
N GLU A 388 8.54 -31.68 16.32
CA GLU A 388 8.39 -32.10 14.92
C GLU A 388 7.80 -30.97 14.05
N VAL A 389 6.79 -30.26 14.56
CA VAL A 389 6.20 -29.10 13.88
C VAL A 389 7.26 -28.00 13.69
N TYR A 390 7.97 -27.63 14.76
CA TYR A 390 9.02 -26.61 14.68
C TYR A 390 10.09 -26.97 13.67
N ASP A 391 10.58 -28.21 13.69
CA ASP A 391 11.62 -28.67 12.80
C ASP A 391 11.16 -28.59 11.34
N LYS A 392 9.87 -28.82 11.04
CA LYS A 392 9.30 -28.71 9.69
C LYS A 392 9.17 -27.27 9.17
N ILE A 393 8.59 -26.36 9.96
CA ILE A 393 8.18 -25.03 9.48
C ILE A 393 8.99 -23.84 10.05
N GLY A 394 9.81 -24.07 11.07
CA GLY A 394 10.58 -23.04 11.78
C GLY A 394 9.72 -22.09 12.61
N GLY A 395 10.33 -20.99 13.08
CA GLY A 395 9.73 -20.05 14.04
C GLY A 395 8.83 -18.95 13.47
N ARG A 396 8.37 -19.07 12.21
CA ARG A 396 7.54 -18.05 11.56
C ARG A 396 6.14 -18.04 12.16
N LEU A 397 5.77 -16.96 12.86
CA LEU A 397 4.49 -16.86 13.59
C LEU A 397 3.25 -17.17 12.74
N THR A 398 3.20 -16.73 11.48
CA THR A 398 2.06 -17.04 10.60
C THR A 398 1.93 -18.51 10.27
N PHE A 399 3.04 -19.25 10.18
CA PHE A 399 3.03 -20.68 9.97
C PHE A 399 2.61 -21.40 11.25
N LEU A 400 3.21 -21.03 12.39
CA LEU A 400 2.85 -21.58 13.71
C LEU A 400 1.35 -21.41 14.00
N ASN A 401 0.79 -20.22 13.76
CA ASN A 401 -0.64 -19.95 13.96
C ASN A 401 -1.53 -20.74 12.98
N ARG A 402 -1.08 -20.92 11.73
CA ARG A 402 -1.84 -21.70 10.72
C ARG A 402 -1.87 -23.19 11.06
N VAL A 403 -0.76 -23.73 11.56
CA VAL A 403 -0.63 -25.13 11.98
C VAL A 403 -1.40 -25.39 13.27
N ALA A 404 -1.31 -24.50 14.26
CA ALA A 404 -2.04 -24.68 15.52
C ALA A 404 -3.58 -24.72 15.35
N LYS A 405 -4.11 -24.08 14.29
CA LYS A 405 -5.53 -24.08 13.92
C LYS A 405 -6.01 -25.33 13.20
N SER A 406 -5.13 -26.16 12.67
CA SER A 406 -5.53 -27.40 11.98
C SER A 406 -5.65 -28.56 12.95
N GLU A 407 -6.57 -29.49 12.69
CA GLU A 407 -6.73 -30.69 13.51
C GLU A 407 -5.45 -31.53 13.56
N ASP A 408 -4.88 -31.82 12.39
CA ASP A 408 -3.59 -32.49 12.22
C ASP A 408 -2.48 -31.47 11.87
N MET A 409 -1.60 -31.23 12.84
CA MET A 409 -0.51 -30.28 12.71
C MET A 409 0.60 -30.74 11.75
N VAL A 410 0.90 -32.04 11.69
CA VAL A 410 2.01 -32.57 10.87
C VAL A 410 1.63 -32.51 9.40
N THR A 411 0.46 -33.02 9.06
CA THR A 411 -0.06 -32.96 7.67
C THR A 411 -0.15 -31.51 7.20
N LYS A 412 -0.49 -30.57 8.09
CA LYS A 412 -0.54 -29.15 7.74
C LYS A 412 0.85 -28.56 7.49
N CYS A 413 1.88 -29.00 8.23
CA CYS A 413 3.27 -28.60 7.98
C CYS A 413 3.74 -29.04 6.59
N ASP A 414 3.44 -30.29 6.21
CA ASP A 414 3.80 -30.83 4.89
C ASP A 414 3.12 -30.02 3.78
N HIS A 415 1.82 -29.75 3.93
CA HIS A 415 1.09 -28.89 3.00
C HIS A 415 1.68 -27.46 2.93
N ILE A 416 2.24 -26.91 4.00
CA ILE A 416 2.90 -25.59 3.95
C ILE A 416 4.20 -25.69 3.14
N CYS A 417 5.00 -26.73 3.35
CA CYS A 417 6.23 -26.96 2.58
C CYS A 417 5.93 -27.14 1.09
N ASP A 418 4.91 -27.94 0.75
CA ASP A 418 4.46 -28.14 -0.62
C ASP A 418 4.00 -26.84 -1.27
N MET A 419 3.28 -25.99 -0.54
CA MET A 419 2.82 -24.70 -1.06
C MET A 419 3.96 -23.74 -1.35
N GLU A 420 5.01 -23.72 -0.53
CA GLU A 420 6.19 -22.89 -0.76
C GLU A 420 7.01 -23.42 -1.96
N LYS A 421 7.12 -24.75 -2.12
CA LYS A 421 7.70 -25.39 -3.31
C LYS A 421 6.92 -25.02 -4.58
N ILE A 422 5.60 -25.20 -4.56
CA ILE A 422 4.71 -24.85 -5.68
C ILE A 422 4.79 -23.36 -5.99
N TRP A 423 4.84 -22.49 -4.98
CA TRP A 423 5.00 -21.05 -5.16
C TRP A 423 6.32 -20.71 -5.88
N PHE A 424 7.43 -21.32 -5.45
CA PHE A 424 8.73 -21.11 -6.09
C PHE A 424 8.72 -21.59 -7.54
N LEU A 425 8.23 -22.80 -7.81
CA LEU A 425 8.16 -23.34 -9.18
C LEU A 425 7.23 -22.54 -10.09
N ASN A 426 6.05 -22.12 -9.61
CA ASN A 426 5.11 -21.32 -10.42
C ASN A 426 5.71 -19.98 -10.86
N ASN A 427 6.63 -19.40 -10.08
CA ASN A 427 7.23 -18.11 -10.39
C ASN A 427 8.60 -18.23 -11.06
N CYS A 428 9.34 -19.32 -10.81
CA CYS A 428 10.76 -19.44 -11.17
C CYS A 428 11.13 -20.78 -11.82
N ALA A 429 10.18 -21.56 -12.32
CA ALA A 429 10.48 -22.76 -13.11
C ALA A 429 11.26 -22.42 -14.39
N ILE A 430 12.21 -23.28 -14.70
CA ILE A 430 13.07 -23.21 -15.87
C ILE A 430 12.66 -24.26 -16.91
N LEU A 431 12.98 -24.02 -18.18
CA LEU A 431 12.50 -24.82 -19.32
C LEU A 431 13.57 -25.69 -19.98
N GLY A 432 14.85 -25.53 -19.64
CA GLY A 432 15.94 -26.27 -20.28
C GLY A 432 16.24 -25.81 -21.72
N GLU A 433 16.85 -26.70 -22.49
CA GLU A 433 17.25 -26.42 -23.89
C GLU A 433 16.05 -26.22 -24.83
N GLU A 434 14.90 -26.83 -24.50
CA GLU A 434 13.68 -26.77 -25.31
C GLU A 434 12.96 -25.41 -25.26
N MET A 435 13.50 -24.42 -24.53
CA MET A 435 12.87 -23.10 -24.44
C MET A 435 12.86 -22.39 -25.81
N ASP A 436 11.72 -21.77 -26.09
CA ASP A 436 11.54 -20.88 -27.24
C ASP A 436 12.18 -19.50 -27.00
N ASP A 437 12.47 -18.77 -28.07
CA ASP A 437 13.08 -17.45 -28.04
C ASP A 437 12.14 -16.41 -27.41
N ASP A 438 10.82 -16.58 -27.55
CA ASP A 438 9.79 -15.67 -27.03
C ASP A 438 9.72 -15.65 -25.49
N VAL A 439 10.15 -16.72 -24.81
CA VAL A 439 10.10 -16.84 -23.34
C VAL A 439 11.42 -16.43 -22.66
N MET A 440 12.39 -15.94 -23.42
CA MET A 440 13.75 -15.65 -22.95
C MET A 440 13.79 -14.72 -21.73
N ASP A 441 12.99 -13.64 -21.70
CA ASP A 441 13.00 -12.70 -20.57
C ASP A 441 12.48 -13.31 -19.26
N GLN A 442 11.44 -14.16 -19.36
CA GLN A 442 10.92 -14.91 -18.22
C GLN A 442 11.94 -15.96 -17.75
N GLN A 443 12.64 -16.61 -18.68
CA GLN A 443 13.68 -17.59 -18.35
C GLN A 443 14.95 -16.93 -17.78
N LYS A 444 15.33 -15.72 -18.19
CA LYS A 444 16.37 -14.92 -17.51
C LYS A 444 15.98 -14.62 -16.07
N TYR A 445 14.72 -14.26 -15.84
CA TYR A 445 14.22 -14.02 -14.50
C TYR A 445 14.24 -15.29 -13.63
N ALA A 446 13.66 -16.39 -14.13
CA ALA A 446 13.56 -17.67 -13.43
C ALA A 446 14.92 -18.31 -13.14
N SER A 447 15.80 -18.40 -14.14
CA SER A 447 17.14 -19.01 -14.00
C SER A 447 17.97 -18.31 -12.92
N THR A 448 17.87 -16.99 -12.76
CA THR A 448 18.60 -16.27 -11.71
C THR A 448 18.17 -16.66 -10.29
N ALA A 449 16.90 -16.99 -10.09
CA ALA A 449 16.42 -17.51 -8.82
C ALA A 449 16.94 -18.94 -8.58
N MET A 450 16.92 -19.79 -9.61
CA MET A 450 17.42 -21.17 -9.54
C MET A 450 18.92 -21.24 -9.24
N VAL A 451 19.73 -20.40 -9.90
CA VAL A 451 21.18 -20.30 -9.63
C VAL A 451 21.45 -19.87 -8.18
N LEU A 452 20.68 -18.89 -7.68
CA LEU A 452 20.84 -18.43 -6.30
C LEU A 452 20.35 -19.48 -5.28
N ALA A 453 19.25 -20.19 -5.57
CA ALA A 453 18.76 -21.30 -4.77
C ALA A 453 19.81 -22.42 -4.70
N LEU A 454 20.40 -22.80 -5.83
CA LEU A 454 21.50 -23.78 -5.88
C LEU A 454 22.70 -23.33 -5.06
N ALA A 455 23.09 -22.06 -5.14
CA ALA A 455 24.19 -21.51 -4.35
C ALA A 455 23.90 -21.54 -2.83
N LEU A 456 22.66 -21.26 -2.42
CA LEU A 456 22.23 -21.38 -1.02
C LEU A 456 22.22 -22.85 -0.56
N THR A 457 21.75 -23.78 -1.39
CA THR A 457 21.77 -25.22 -1.11
C THR A 457 23.19 -25.77 -0.99
N LYS A 458 24.10 -25.42 -1.92
CA LYS A 458 25.52 -25.80 -1.83
C LYS A 458 26.15 -25.27 -0.54
N ARG A 459 25.89 -24.00 -0.21
CA ARG A 459 26.36 -23.39 1.04
C ARG A 459 25.78 -24.07 2.28
N TYR A 460 24.51 -24.49 2.24
CA TYR A 460 23.87 -25.22 3.33
C TYR A 460 24.61 -26.54 3.63
N SER A 461 25.01 -27.27 2.60
CA SER A 461 25.78 -28.52 2.72
C SER A 461 27.20 -28.31 3.23
N GLU A 462 27.80 -27.14 2.99
CA GLU A 462 29.15 -26.78 3.45
C GLU A 462 29.18 -26.25 4.89
N MET A 463 28.04 -25.87 5.47
CA MET A 463 27.96 -25.31 6.81
C MET A 463 28.23 -26.38 7.88
N SER A 464 29.10 -26.06 8.84
CA SER A 464 29.42 -26.94 9.97
C SER A 464 28.25 -27.14 10.95
N THR A 465 27.37 -26.15 11.04
CA THR A 465 26.24 -26.12 11.97
C THR A 465 25.02 -25.51 11.27
N THR A 466 23.98 -26.31 11.10
CA THR A 466 22.70 -25.91 10.50
C THR A 466 21.59 -25.73 11.54
N TYR A 467 21.86 -26.14 12.79
CA TYR A 467 20.93 -26.11 13.90
C TYR A 467 21.67 -25.74 15.19
N ASP A 468 21.04 -24.90 16.00
CA ASP A 468 21.42 -24.57 17.37
C ASP A 468 20.25 -24.96 18.28
N GLU A 469 20.52 -25.57 19.43
CA GLU A 469 19.46 -25.99 20.37
C GLU A 469 18.63 -24.81 20.89
N LYS A 470 19.22 -23.62 21.03
CA LYS A 470 18.54 -22.43 21.58
C LYS A 470 17.95 -21.55 20.47
N GLU A 471 18.74 -21.21 19.46
CA GLU A 471 18.31 -20.34 18.37
C GLU A 471 17.45 -21.08 17.34
N GLY A 472 17.67 -22.39 17.19
CA GLY A 472 16.97 -23.27 16.24
C GLY A 472 17.62 -23.31 14.86
N HIS A 473 16.82 -23.26 13.80
CA HIS A 473 17.32 -23.38 12.42
C HIS A 473 18.21 -22.21 11.99
N ILE A 474 19.43 -22.53 11.56
CA ILE A 474 20.37 -21.58 10.98
C ILE A 474 20.34 -21.71 9.45
N LEU A 475 19.68 -20.76 8.79
CA LEU A 475 19.59 -20.72 7.33
C LEU A 475 20.90 -20.27 6.67
N PRO A 476 21.24 -20.80 5.48
CA PRO A 476 22.40 -20.36 4.72
C PRO A 476 22.15 -18.92 4.25
N SER A 477 23.23 -18.14 4.17
CA SER A 477 23.12 -16.72 3.86
C SER A 477 24.29 -16.21 3.04
N ILE A 478 24.01 -15.37 2.04
CA ILE A 478 24.98 -14.85 1.07
C ILE A 478 24.89 -13.31 1.07
N PRO A 479 26.01 -12.58 1.21
CA PRO A 479 25.99 -11.12 1.10
C PRO A 479 25.37 -10.64 -0.22
N LEU A 480 24.56 -9.57 -0.21
CA LEU A 480 23.80 -9.09 -1.36
C LEU A 480 24.66 -8.83 -2.60
N HIS A 481 25.87 -8.27 -2.43
CA HIS A 481 26.78 -8.07 -3.54
C HIS A 481 27.26 -9.39 -4.19
N ARG A 482 27.44 -10.45 -3.39
CA ARG A 482 27.77 -11.79 -3.89
C ARG A 482 26.57 -12.47 -4.51
N ALA A 483 25.38 -12.33 -3.92
CA ALA A 483 24.15 -12.83 -4.54
C ALA A 483 23.95 -12.20 -5.93
N ARG A 484 24.14 -10.88 -6.06
CA ARG A 484 24.11 -10.16 -7.34
C ARG A 484 25.15 -10.68 -8.35
N TYR A 485 26.36 -11.02 -7.88
CA TYR A 485 27.40 -11.61 -8.72
C TYR A 485 27.01 -13.01 -9.22
N ILE A 486 26.54 -13.88 -8.32
CA ILE A 486 26.09 -15.25 -8.63
C ILE A 486 24.95 -15.23 -9.65
N MET A 487 24.00 -14.32 -9.46
CA MET A 487 22.86 -14.20 -10.37
C MET A 487 23.23 -13.66 -11.75
N THR A 488 24.36 -12.96 -11.91
CA THR A 488 24.78 -12.16 -13.09
C THR A 488 23.83 -11.01 -13.48
N ARG A 489 22.52 -11.13 -13.20
CA ARG A 489 21.47 -10.12 -13.33
C ARG A 489 21.08 -9.57 -11.96
N SER A 490 21.77 -8.52 -11.55
CA SER A 490 21.60 -7.91 -10.23
C SER A 490 20.25 -7.21 -10.02
N ASP A 491 19.52 -6.92 -11.08
CA ASP A 491 18.24 -6.21 -11.06
C ASP A 491 17.07 -7.09 -10.55
N PHE A 492 17.14 -8.40 -10.77
CA PHE A 492 16.04 -9.32 -10.42
C PHE A 492 15.97 -9.69 -8.95
N ILE A 493 17.05 -9.53 -8.17
CA ILE A 493 17.05 -9.89 -6.74
C ILE A 493 15.95 -9.19 -5.97
N ARG A 494 15.62 -7.96 -6.36
CA ARG A 494 14.55 -7.19 -5.76
C ARG A 494 13.18 -7.79 -6.06
N LYS A 495 12.92 -8.17 -7.31
CA LYS A 495 11.67 -8.82 -7.72
C LYS A 495 11.47 -10.15 -6.97
N HIS A 496 12.52 -10.96 -6.85
CA HIS A 496 12.48 -12.20 -6.08
C HIS A 496 12.22 -11.95 -4.58
N HIS A 497 12.80 -10.88 -4.04
CA HIS A 497 12.54 -10.45 -2.68
C HIS A 497 11.09 -9.97 -2.47
N ASP A 498 10.53 -9.25 -3.44
CA ASP A 498 9.13 -8.79 -3.39
C ASP A 498 8.14 -9.96 -3.38
N LEU A 499 8.44 -11.04 -4.11
CA LEU A 499 7.67 -12.31 -4.07
C LEU A 499 7.89 -13.14 -2.80
N SER A 500 8.78 -12.71 -1.89
CA SER A 500 9.13 -13.45 -0.67
C SER A 500 9.74 -14.83 -0.98
N ILE A 501 10.52 -14.92 -2.05
CA ILE A 501 11.34 -16.11 -2.36
C ILE A 501 12.65 -16.02 -1.57
N PHE A 502 13.31 -14.87 -1.66
CA PHE A 502 14.48 -14.54 -0.87
C PHE A 502 14.15 -13.41 0.11
N SER A 503 14.75 -13.44 1.29
CA SER A 503 14.73 -12.31 2.24
C SER A 503 16.08 -11.60 2.22
N ILE A 504 16.04 -10.27 2.36
CA ILE A 504 17.23 -9.43 2.48
C ILE A 504 17.12 -8.71 3.82
N ASP A 505 18.11 -8.90 4.70
CA ASP A 505 18.14 -8.28 6.02
C ASP A 505 18.73 -6.86 5.99
N SER A 506 18.66 -6.15 7.12
CA SER A 506 19.30 -4.83 7.29
C SER A 506 20.83 -4.83 7.12
N ARG A 507 21.48 -6.00 7.19
CA ARG A 507 22.92 -6.16 6.93
C ARG A 507 23.23 -6.45 5.46
N ALA A 508 22.21 -6.38 4.59
CA ALA A 508 22.29 -6.70 3.17
C ALA A 508 22.81 -8.13 2.94
N VAL A 509 22.26 -9.09 3.68
CA VAL A 509 22.49 -10.52 3.51
C VAL A 509 21.21 -11.17 2.98
N VAL A 510 21.37 -12.04 1.98
CA VAL A 510 20.31 -12.76 1.28
C VAL A 510 20.22 -14.17 1.80
N ARG A 511 19.02 -14.63 2.12
CA ARG A 511 18.71 -16.01 2.51
C ARG A 511 17.35 -16.42 1.91
N ALA A 512 16.98 -17.70 2.00
CA ALA A 512 15.60 -18.11 1.73
C ALA A 512 14.62 -17.33 2.63
N ASP A 513 13.42 -17.01 2.16
CA ASP A 513 12.47 -16.24 2.98
C ASP A 513 12.14 -16.97 4.29
N SER A 514 12.00 -18.29 4.25
CA SER A 514 11.60 -19.11 5.40
C SER A 514 12.26 -20.50 5.39
N VAL A 515 12.11 -21.25 6.49
CA VAL A 515 12.57 -22.65 6.58
C VAL A 515 11.90 -23.55 5.52
N PRO A 516 10.56 -23.52 5.34
CA PRO A 516 9.90 -24.21 4.23
C PRO A 516 10.46 -23.86 2.85
N MET A 517 10.76 -22.59 2.58
CA MET A 517 11.34 -22.17 1.31
C MET A 517 12.76 -22.73 1.10
N GLN A 518 13.60 -22.76 2.15
CA GLN A 518 14.91 -23.39 2.07
C GLN A 518 14.82 -24.90 1.82
N ARG A 519 13.83 -25.58 2.42
CA ARG A 519 13.55 -26.99 2.16
C ARG A 519 13.15 -27.22 0.70
N ALA A 520 12.30 -26.35 0.15
CA ALA A 520 11.94 -26.40 -1.26
C ALA A 520 13.17 -26.25 -2.18
N PHE A 521 14.08 -25.33 -1.87
CA PHE A 521 15.34 -25.20 -2.61
C PHE A 521 16.18 -26.48 -2.55
N ASN A 522 16.33 -27.05 -1.36
CA ASN A 522 17.10 -28.28 -1.17
C ASN A 522 16.49 -29.45 -1.97
N GLU A 523 15.16 -29.58 -1.95
CA GLU A 523 14.45 -30.66 -2.66
C GLU A 523 14.59 -30.54 -4.18
N ILE A 524 14.35 -29.34 -4.73
CA ILE A 524 14.43 -29.09 -6.18
C ILE A 524 15.88 -29.24 -6.66
N CYS A 525 16.84 -28.67 -5.94
CA CYS A 525 18.26 -28.75 -6.33
C CYS A 525 18.84 -30.16 -6.19
N ALA A 526 18.21 -31.03 -5.40
CA ALA A 526 18.60 -32.43 -5.26
C ALA A 526 17.96 -33.35 -6.32
N GLU A 527 17.07 -32.84 -7.17
CA GLU A 527 16.49 -33.65 -8.25
C GLU A 527 17.59 -34.15 -9.22
N PRO A 528 17.57 -35.43 -9.62
CA PRO A 528 18.58 -35.98 -10.51
C PRO A 528 18.63 -35.22 -11.84
N GLY A 529 19.81 -34.74 -12.23
CA GLY A 529 20.01 -33.97 -13.46
C GLY A 529 19.62 -32.48 -13.35
N PHE A 530 19.28 -31.97 -12.16
CA PHE A 530 18.91 -30.55 -12.01
C PHE A 530 20.01 -29.57 -12.45
N GLU A 531 21.27 -29.81 -12.06
CA GLU A 531 22.38 -28.92 -12.46
C GLU A 531 22.58 -28.91 -13.98
N GLU A 532 22.50 -30.07 -14.63
CA GLU A 532 22.56 -30.18 -16.10
C GLU A 532 21.39 -29.47 -16.78
N PHE A 533 20.18 -29.59 -16.23
CA PHE A 533 18.99 -28.92 -16.73
C PHE A 533 19.06 -27.39 -16.56
N LEU A 534 19.64 -26.92 -15.46
CA LEU A 534 19.91 -25.51 -15.22
C LEU A 534 20.97 -24.97 -16.19
N ASP A 535 22.07 -25.70 -16.38
CA ASP A 535 23.13 -25.33 -17.31
C ASP A 535 22.60 -25.28 -18.76
N ALA A 536 21.79 -26.26 -19.18
CA ALA A 536 21.12 -26.26 -20.48
C ALA A 536 20.22 -25.02 -20.67
N THR A 537 19.51 -24.60 -19.62
CA THR A 537 18.71 -23.35 -19.63
C THR A 537 19.61 -22.13 -19.83
N LEU A 538 20.72 -22.04 -19.08
CA LEU A 538 21.65 -20.90 -19.16
C LEU A 538 22.36 -20.81 -20.52
N GLU A 539 22.81 -21.96 -21.06
CA GLU A 539 23.42 -22.05 -22.37
C GLU A 539 22.45 -21.63 -23.48
N ARG A 540 21.21 -22.11 -23.42
CA ARG A 540 20.16 -21.74 -24.38
C ARG A 540 19.83 -20.25 -24.31
N ILE A 541 19.72 -19.64 -23.12
CA ILE A 541 19.58 -18.17 -22.98
C ILE A 541 20.77 -17.45 -23.65
N SER A 542 21.99 -17.92 -23.41
CA SER A 542 23.21 -17.32 -23.99
C SER A 542 23.22 -17.42 -25.52
N ALA A 543 22.81 -18.57 -26.07
CA ALA A 543 22.70 -18.78 -27.50
C ALA A 543 21.69 -17.80 -28.14
N ILE A 544 20.51 -17.64 -27.56
CA ILE A 544 19.49 -16.72 -28.10
C ILE A 544 19.95 -15.26 -28.00
N GLU A 545 20.57 -14.85 -26.88
CA GLU A 545 21.16 -13.51 -26.75
C GLU A 545 22.28 -13.27 -27.78
N SER A 546 23.07 -14.30 -28.10
CA SER A 546 24.14 -14.19 -29.09
C SER A 546 23.60 -13.95 -30.50
N LEU A 547 22.49 -14.61 -30.87
CA LEU A 547 21.79 -14.40 -32.13
C LEU A 547 21.23 -12.98 -32.21
N GLY A 548 20.60 -12.48 -31.15
CA GLY A 548 20.09 -11.10 -31.09
C GLY A 548 21.18 -10.02 -31.17
N ARG A 549 22.44 -10.34 -30.87
CA ARG A 549 23.59 -9.42 -31.03
C ARG A 549 24.19 -9.43 -32.43
N THR A 550 23.82 -10.39 -33.28
CA THR A 550 24.25 -10.36 -34.69
C THR A 550 23.51 -9.25 -35.43
N LYS A 551 24.26 -8.28 -35.96
CA LYS A 551 23.68 -7.20 -36.78
C LYS A 551 23.32 -7.77 -38.14
N GLU A 552 22.04 -7.71 -38.50
CA GLU A 552 21.62 -7.95 -39.87
C GLU A 552 22.12 -6.81 -40.77
N LEU A 553 22.89 -7.15 -41.82
CA LEU A 553 23.28 -6.21 -42.86
C LEU A 553 22.33 -6.35 -44.04
N THR A 554 21.25 -5.55 -44.03
CA THR A 554 20.31 -5.51 -45.16
C THR A 554 20.82 -4.57 -46.25
N PHE A 555 21.21 -5.13 -47.39
CA PHE A 555 21.62 -4.37 -48.57
C PHE A 555 20.40 -3.92 -49.38
N LYS A 556 19.92 -2.70 -49.12
CA LYS A 556 18.66 -2.18 -49.69
C LYS A 556 18.64 -2.16 -51.21
N ASP A 557 19.75 -1.78 -51.84
CA ASP A 557 19.76 -1.61 -53.31
C ASP A 557 19.64 -2.97 -54.02
N LEU A 558 20.06 -4.08 -53.41
CA LEU A 558 19.89 -5.43 -53.97
C LEU A 558 18.42 -5.87 -54.03
N LEU A 559 17.58 -5.40 -53.09
CA LEU A 559 16.14 -5.72 -53.06
C LEU A 559 15.35 -5.03 -54.20
N GLU A 560 15.84 -3.89 -54.69
CA GLU A 560 15.24 -3.14 -55.80
C GLU A 560 15.89 -3.47 -57.16
N GLY A 561 16.69 -4.54 -57.24
CA GLY A 561 17.38 -4.98 -58.46
C GLY A 561 18.68 -4.23 -58.77
N GLY A 562 19.19 -3.45 -57.82
CA GLY A 562 20.51 -2.84 -57.88
C GLY A 562 21.64 -3.87 -57.74
N LYS A 563 22.83 -3.49 -58.18
CA LYS A 563 24.03 -4.34 -58.16
C LYS A 563 25.14 -3.66 -57.34
N TYR A 564 25.86 -4.44 -56.53
CA TYR A 564 27.05 -3.95 -55.86
C TYR A 564 28.29 -4.50 -56.55
N LYS A 565 29.19 -3.59 -56.94
CA LYS A 565 30.47 -3.92 -57.56
C LYS A 565 31.59 -3.69 -56.55
N ILE A 566 32.19 -4.78 -56.08
CA ILE A 566 33.32 -4.76 -55.15
C ILE A 566 34.60 -4.87 -55.99
N THR A 567 35.42 -3.81 -55.99
CA THR A 567 36.71 -3.81 -56.70
C THR A 567 37.85 -3.77 -55.68
N THR A 568 38.80 -4.69 -55.85
CA THR A 568 40.02 -4.73 -55.05
C THR A 568 41.12 -4.04 -55.85
N ARG A 569 41.75 -3.01 -55.27
CA ARG A 569 42.80 -2.22 -55.94
C ARG A 569 44.15 -2.41 -55.25
N ASP A 570 45.22 -2.48 -56.03
CA ASP A 570 46.59 -2.54 -55.51
C ASP A 570 47.04 -1.16 -54.96
N LYS A 571 48.18 -1.09 -54.26
CA LYS A 571 48.77 0.14 -53.69
C LYS A 571 49.03 1.25 -54.71
N LYS A 572 49.06 0.93 -56.01
CA LYS A 572 49.17 1.89 -57.12
C LYS A 572 47.82 2.35 -57.69
N GLY A 573 46.70 1.85 -57.16
CA GLY A 573 45.34 2.23 -57.56
C GLY A 573 44.73 1.42 -58.71
N GLU A 574 45.45 0.45 -59.26
CA GLU A 574 44.96 -0.41 -60.35
C GLU A 574 44.08 -1.54 -59.81
N VAL A 575 42.98 -1.86 -60.52
CA VAL A 575 42.02 -2.90 -60.13
C VAL A 575 42.62 -4.28 -60.37
N GLN A 576 42.86 -5.03 -59.29
CA GLN A 576 43.42 -6.39 -59.32
C GLN A 576 42.34 -7.47 -59.42
N GLY A 577 41.13 -7.19 -58.95
CA GLY A 577 40.02 -8.12 -58.98
C GLY A 577 38.69 -7.42 -58.80
N GLU A 578 37.68 -7.92 -59.48
CA GLU A 578 36.32 -7.39 -59.47
C GLU A 578 35.34 -8.52 -59.20
N VAL A 579 34.45 -8.30 -58.23
CA VAL A 579 33.33 -9.18 -57.92
C VAL A 579 32.06 -8.35 -57.95
N GLU A 580 31.12 -8.74 -58.81
CA GLU A 580 29.79 -8.13 -58.91
C GLU A 580 28.79 -9.02 -58.19
N MET A 581 28.01 -8.43 -57.29
CA MET A 581 26.94 -9.09 -56.56
C MET A 581 25.60 -8.55 -57.07
N GLU A 582 24.77 -9.44 -57.59
CA GLU A 582 23.42 -9.14 -58.09
C GLU A 582 22.39 -10.10 -57.48
N THR A 583 21.14 -9.66 -57.37
CA THR A 583 20.03 -10.52 -56.93
C THR A 583 19.55 -11.38 -58.09
N VAL A 584 19.65 -12.70 -57.92
CA VAL A 584 19.11 -13.67 -58.88
C VAL A 584 17.64 -13.92 -58.54
N ALA A 585 16.73 -13.59 -59.46
CA ALA A 585 15.32 -13.91 -59.29
C ALA A 585 15.15 -15.45 -59.21
N GLY A 586 14.48 -15.93 -58.15
CA GLY A 586 14.20 -17.36 -57.99
C GLY A 586 13.44 -17.91 -59.21
N LYS A 587 13.81 -19.12 -59.67
CA LYS A 587 13.09 -19.82 -60.74
C LYS A 587 11.60 -19.88 -60.40
N LYS A 588 10.76 -19.31 -61.27
CA LYS A 588 9.33 -19.64 -61.29
C LYS A 588 9.22 -21.07 -61.81
N ASP A 589 8.62 -21.95 -61.02
CA ASP A 589 8.20 -23.26 -61.50
C ASP A 589 7.04 -23.04 -62.49
N ASP A 590 7.35 -23.11 -63.78
CA ASP A 590 6.36 -23.20 -64.85
C ASP A 590 5.78 -24.61 -64.86
N GLY A 591 4.56 -24.77 -64.32
CA GLY A 591 3.85 -26.04 -64.36
C GLY A 591 2.49 -25.99 -63.69
N ASP A 592 1.48 -25.45 -64.38
CA ASP A 592 0.14 -26.06 -64.53
C ASP A 592 -0.76 -25.12 -65.36
N GLU A 593 -0.63 -25.21 -66.68
CA GLU A 593 -1.78 -24.98 -67.57
C GLU A 593 -2.70 -26.21 -67.45
N LYS A 594 -3.89 -26.03 -66.88
CA LYS A 594 -5.03 -26.92 -67.13
C LYS A 594 -6.26 -26.10 -67.47
N ASP A 595 -6.60 -26.23 -68.74
CA ASP A 595 -7.84 -25.96 -69.46
C ASP A 595 -9.11 -25.83 -68.61
N ASP A 596 -9.79 -24.70 -68.81
CA ASP A 596 -11.21 -24.50 -68.56
C ASP A 596 -12.03 -25.15 -69.71
N ASP A 597 -12.86 -26.14 -69.37
CA ASP A 597 -14.18 -26.42 -69.97
C ASP A 597 -15.06 -27.17 -68.95
#